data_AF-A0A9W6REG2-F1
#
_entry.id   AF-A0A9W6REG2-F1
#
_cell.length_a   1.000
_cell.length_b   1.000
_cell.length_c   1.000
_cell.angle_alpha   90.00
_cell.angle_beta   90.00
_cell.angle_gamma   90.00
#
_symmetry.space_group_name_H-M   'P 1'
#
loop_
_entity.id
_entity.type
_entity.pdbx_description
1 polymer ?
#
loop_
_entity_poly.entity_id
_entity_poly.type
_entity_poly.pdbx_seq_one_letter_code
_entity_poly.pdbx_strand_id
1 'polypeptide(L)'
;MPVDRIGDSTDDSVETDIEQRGEDRRPPPDRPGAEGYPSRAESRAAAAAANKDVTQNSDQAPIRDEADSASAGDTIEPSDPADKHDDAGEAQSEADGAATEVDSPSTGETETDSPALAESRAERRIEDGGFTAISGEGVSDDTACAADLTDPAVERSLLDRLKQAAAKLDRSDSPQEISGIVDRPDFQDPGEHPDTVPDRYGQPLDRSDGTRRPLFDGDPSREQTKQGRLQDCGIISVLGAVAGHRPEAIRNCVSETSDGNYEVQLHEAKFSASRLRYEPTGRTITLTVTPDLPVFNDEPTKPAFADSGDTEAAWCPVLEKAIAGSDRTWSDERRDKWEQRWRVQSGRDGAPSGYVRLHQGSNASERAELLTQLTGTPAKTWEFPTEYDRNGRSPGRQILEEFRNILADNKPILVGTRSKHRNEGELIKDLKDGHAYEVTKIDDSNRVHLRNPWNNFQPEPLTIKEFRENIRPSYSTLE
;
A
#
# COMPACT_ATOMS: atom_id res chain seq x y z
N MET A 1 43.96 16.76 39.65
CA MET A 1 44.47 17.79 40.58
C MET A 1 45.26 18.81 39.75
N PRO A 2 45.00 20.13 39.81
CA PRO A 2 44.02 20.88 40.60
C PRO A 2 42.88 21.45 39.73
N VAL A 3 41.61 21.54 40.14
CA VAL A 3 40.88 22.36 41.16
C VAL A 3 40.89 23.88 40.97
N ASP A 4 39.66 24.42 40.95
CA ASP A 4 39.16 25.76 41.37
C ASP A 4 39.04 26.94 40.39
N ARG A 5 37.78 27.35 40.17
CA ARG A 5 37.17 28.71 40.27
C ARG A 5 35.71 28.59 39.79
N ILE A 6 34.66 28.69 40.61
CA ILE A 6 34.14 29.78 41.48
C ILE A 6 33.94 31.12 40.75
N GLY A 7 32.67 31.51 40.64
CA GLY A 7 32.08 32.79 40.23
C GLY A 7 30.65 32.47 39.75
N ASP A 8 29.57 32.58 40.53
CA ASP A 8 29.03 33.64 41.39
C ASP A 8 28.62 34.94 40.66
N SER A 9 27.42 35.41 41.02
CA SER A 9 26.69 36.61 40.54
C SER A 9 26.01 36.47 39.16
N THR A 10 24.74 36.81 38.95
CA THR A 10 23.86 37.75 39.66
C THR A 10 22.40 37.31 39.56
N ASP A 11 21.67 37.55 40.66
CA ASP A 11 20.24 37.81 40.70
C ASP A 11 19.81 38.73 39.57
N ASP A 12 18.71 38.38 38.88
CA ASP A 12 17.83 39.39 38.32
C ASP A 12 16.39 39.05 38.70
N SER A 13 15.91 39.83 39.66
CA SER A 13 14.56 39.79 40.19
C SER A 13 13.65 40.50 39.19
N VAL A 14 12.73 39.77 38.55
CA VAL A 14 11.60 40.38 37.85
C VAL A 14 10.34 40.06 38.64
N GLU A 15 9.96 41.03 39.47
CA GLU A 15 8.64 41.15 40.08
C GLU A 15 7.58 41.33 38.98
N THR A 16 6.59 40.45 39.05
CA THR A 16 5.15 40.64 38.81
C THR A 16 4.67 41.92 38.13
N ASP A 17 4.04 41.76 36.97
CA ASP A 17 2.83 42.49 36.61
C ASP A 17 1.76 41.49 36.13
N ILE A 18 0.82 41.20 37.05
CA ILE A 18 -0.43 40.49 36.78
C ILE A 18 -1.43 41.54 36.36
N GLU A 19 -1.51 41.84 35.06
CA GLU A 19 -2.67 42.52 34.49
C GLU A 19 -3.74 41.50 34.09
N GLN A 20 -4.81 41.50 34.86
CA GLN A 20 -6.09 40.91 34.52
C GLN A 20 -6.65 41.58 33.25
N ARG A 21 -6.64 40.85 32.13
CA ARG A 21 -7.56 41.10 31.01
C ARG A 21 -8.39 39.85 30.75
N GLY A 22 -9.61 39.86 31.29
CA GLY A 22 -10.66 38.99 30.83
C GLY A 22 -11.06 39.42 29.42
N GLU A 23 -10.61 38.67 28.42
CA GLU A 23 -11.13 38.76 27.06
C GLU A 23 -11.99 37.54 26.76
N ASP A 24 -13.23 37.88 26.43
CA ASP A 24 -14.37 37.11 25.96
C ASP A 24 -13.92 36.06 24.90
N ARG A 25 -13.65 34.82 25.33
CA ARG A 25 -13.45 33.67 24.43
C ARG A 25 -14.78 33.28 23.81
N ARG A 26 -15.21 34.05 22.81
CA ARG A 26 -16.21 33.56 21.87
C ARG A 26 -15.59 32.43 21.05
N PRO A 27 -16.33 31.32 20.82
CA PRO A 27 -15.88 30.32 19.87
C PRO A 27 -15.62 30.96 18.51
N PRO A 28 -14.63 30.48 17.74
CA PRO A 28 -14.41 30.95 16.38
C PRO A 28 -15.72 30.79 15.59
N PRO A 29 -16.09 31.76 14.73
CA PRO A 29 -17.25 31.60 13.88
C PRO A 29 -17.06 30.35 13.02
N ASP A 30 -18.12 29.55 12.92
CA ASP A 30 -18.24 28.44 11.98
C ASP A 30 -17.70 28.91 10.62
N ARG A 31 -16.60 28.29 10.17
CA ARG A 31 -16.18 28.42 8.78
C ARG A 31 -17.28 27.72 7.96
N PRO A 32 -18.07 28.44 7.14
CA PRO A 32 -18.98 27.76 6.22
C PRO A 32 -18.10 26.94 5.28
N GLY A 33 -18.42 25.64 5.21
CA GLY A 33 -17.71 24.69 4.38
C GLY A 33 -17.56 25.19 2.95
N ALA A 34 -16.48 24.77 2.30
CA ALA A 34 -16.24 25.00 0.90
C ALA A 34 -17.50 24.66 0.08
N GLU A 35 -18.16 25.71 -0.42
CA GLU A 35 -19.22 25.59 -1.41
C GLU A 35 -18.60 24.95 -2.66
N GLY A 36 -19.18 23.83 -3.13
CA GLY A 36 -18.81 23.30 -4.45
C GLY A 36 -19.01 21.82 -4.69
N TYR A 37 -19.24 21.00 -3.66
CA TYR A 37 -19.44 19.56 -3.87
C TYR A 37 -20.87 19.12 -3.54
N PRO A 38 -21.58 18.47 -4.49
CA PRO A 38 -22.92 17.97 -4.25
C PRO A 38 -22.91 16.94 -3.12
N SER A 39 -23.86 17.08 -2.21
CA SER A 39 -24.19 16.06 -1.21
C SER A 39 -24.52 14.72 -1.87
N ARG A 40 -24.42 13.61 -1.12
CA ARG A 40 -24.81 12.25 -1.59
C ARG A 40 -26.20 12.22 -2.22
N ALA A 41 -27.12 13.06 -1.75
CA ALA A 41 -28.46 13.21 -2.33
C ALA A 41 -28.42 13.88 -3.71
N GLU A 42 -27.61 14.91 -3.88
CA GLU A 42 -27.44 15.63 -5.15
C GLU A 42 -26.68 14.79 -6.18
N SER A 43 -25.63 14.06 -5.78
CA SER A 43 -24.91 13.12 -6.66
C SER A 43 -25.82 11.97 -7.11
N ARG A 44 -26.65 11.42 -6.21
CA ARG A 44 -27.67 10.41 -6.56
C ARG A 44 -28.74 10.97 -7.50
N ALA A 45 -29.19 12.20 -7.29
CA ALA A 45 -30.17 12.84 -8.16
C ALA A 45 -29.61 13.09 -9.57
N ALA A 46 -28.34 13.50 -9.69
CA ALA A 46 -27.65 13.68 -10.97
C ALA A 46 -27.45 12.36 -11.72
N ALA A 47 -27.02 11.30 -11.03
CA ALA A 47 -26.87 9.96 -11.63
C ALA A 47 -28.22 9.34 -12.07
N ALA A 48 -29.27 9.53 -11.27
CA ALA A 48 -30.62 9.08 -11.61
C ALA A 48 -31.22 9.85 -12.80
N ALA A 49 -30.86 11.14 -12.97
CA ALA A 49 -31.25 11.93 -14.12
C ALA A 49 -30.54 11.46 -15.41
N ALA A 50 -29.25 11.16 -15.33
CA ALA A 50 -28.47 10.68 -16.47
C ALA A 50 -28.94 9.31 -17.01
N ASN A 51 -29.39 8.40 -16.12
CA ASN A 51 -29.90 7.08 -16.53
C ASN A 51 -31.30 7.10 -17.17
N LYS A 52 -32.07 8.18 -17.01
CA LYS A 52 -33.39 8.32 -17.66
C LYS A 52 -33.31 8.62 -19.16
N ASP A 53 -32.22 9.21 -19.63
CA ASP A 53 -32.05 9.52 -21.05
C ASP A 53 -31.61 8.31 -21.89
N VAL A 54 -31.10 7.26 -21.25
CA VAL A 54 -30.65 6.04 -21.96
C VAL A 54 -31.82 5.07 -22.24
N THR A 55 -32.94 5.18 -21.52
CA THR A 55 -34.04 4.20 -21.60
C THR A 55 -35.14 4.52 -22.62
N GLN A 56 -35.01 5.59 -23.42
CA GLN A 56 -36.02 5.98 -24.43
C GLN A 56 -35.78 5.46 -25.86
N ASN A 57 -34.80 4.57 -26.08
CA ASN A 57 -34.48 4.10 -27.44
C ASN A 57 -34.29 2.58 -27.53
N SER A 58 -35.34 1.80 -27.26
CA SER A 58 -35.38 0.39 -27.65
C SER A 58 -36.82 -0.15 -27.79
N ASP A 59 -37.48 0.20 -28.88
CA ASP A 59 -38.64 -0.53 -29.40
C ASP A 59 -38.16 -1.55 -30.44
N GLN A 60 -38.05 -2.84 -30.07
CA GLN A 60 -38.13 -3.96 -31.02
C GLN A 60 -38.85 -5.17 -30.41
N ALA A 61 -39.59 -5.84 -31.29
CA ALA A 61 -40.74 -6.72 -31.10
C ALA A 61 -40.43 -8.15 -30.57
N PRO A 62 -41.45 -8.96 -30.21
CA PRO A 62 -41.29 -10.19 -29.42
C PRO A 62 -41.03 -11.43 -30.29
N ILE A 63 -40.16 -12.32 -29.79
CA ILE A 63 -39.98 -13.67 -30.33
C ILE A 63 -40.75 -14.66 -29.44
N ARG A 64 -41.46 -15.56 -30.12
CA ARG A 64 -42.41 -16.55 -29.61
C ARG A 64 -41.77 -17.70 -28.84
N ASP A 65 -42.55 -18.20 -27.89
CA ASP A 65 -42.48 -19.52 -27.25
C ASP A 65 -42.50 -20.68 -28.26
N GLU A 66 -41.70 -21.70 -28.00
CA GLU A 66 -42.11 -23.11 -28.14
C GLU A 66 -41.55 -23.94 -26.99
N ALA A 67 -42.46 -24.59 -26.28
CA ALA A 67 -42.22 -25.73 -25.42
C ALA A 67 -42.26 -27.01 -26.28
N ASP A 68 -41.43 -28.02 -26.00
CA ASP A 68 -41.95 -29.33 -25.58
C ASP A 68 -40.88 -30.41 -25.34
N SER A 69 -41.28 -31.31 -24.45
CA SER A 69 -41.01 -32.74 -24.40
C SER A 69 -39.85 -33.29 -23.54
N ALA A 70 -40.30 -34.22 -22.70
CA ALA A 70 -39.61 -35.02 -21.70
C ALA A 70 -38.96 -36.30 -22.26
N SER A 71 -38.06 -36.88 -21.47
CA SER A 71 -37.93 -38.34 -21.23
C SER A 71 -36.87 -38.53 -20.13
N ALA A 72 -37.20 -38.99 -18.92
CA ALA A 72 -37.06 -40.39 -18.46
C ALA A 72 -35.80 -41.07 -19.02
N GLY A 73 -34.85 -41.61 -18.27
CA GLY A 73 -34.71 -41.97 -16.86
C GLY A 73 -33.75 -43.16 -16.83
N ASP A 74 -32.85 -43.29 -15.87
CA ASP A 74 -32.50 -44.63 -15.36
C ASP A 74 -31.71 -44.59 -14.05
N THR A 75 -32.02 -45.60 -13.25
CA THR A 75 -31.50 -45.91 -11.92
C THR A 75 -30.33 -46.87 -12.07
N ILE A 76 -29.24 -46.73 -11.31
CA ILE A 76 -28.42 -47.85 -10.81
C ILE A 76 -27.59 -47.34 -9.62
N GLU A 77 -27.79 -47.99 -8.49
CA GLU A 77 -26.98 -47.98 -7.28
C GLU A 77 -26.35 -49.40 -7.14
N PRO A 78 -25.53 -49.70 -6.13
CA PRO A 78 -24.07 -49.57 -6.08
C PRO A 78 -23.34 -50.94 -6.15
N SER A 79 -22.01 -50.94 -6.18
CA SER A 79 -21.21 -52.13 -5.86
C SER A 79 -19.86 -51.76 -5.23
N ASP A 80 -19.73 -52.05 -3.94
CA ASP A 80 -18.45 -52.40 -3.29
C ASP A 80 -18.03 -53.81 -3.72
N PRO A 81 -16.72 -54.14 -3.68
CA PRO A 81 -16.28 -55.01 -2.59
C PRO A 81 -14.92 -54.66 -1.97
N ALA A 82 -14.78 -55.19 -0.75
CA ALA A 82 -13.65 -55.15 0.17
C ALA A 82 -12.42 -55.97 -0.26
N ASP A 83 -11.25 -55.60 0.27
CA ASP A 83 -10.16 -56.48 0.79
C ASP A 83 -9.14 -55.58 1.52
N LYS A 84 -9.00 -55.60 2.85
CA LYS A 84 -8.18 -56.49 3.70
C LYS A 84 -6.72 -56.63 3.27
N HIS A 85 -5.82 -55.99 4.03
CA HIS A 85 -4.54 -56.58 4.42
C HIS A 85 -4.07 -56.01 5.76
N ASP A 86 -3.94 -56.90 6.73
CA ASP A 86 -3.15 -56.77 7.95
C ASP A 86 -1.65 -56.71 7.60
N ASP A 87 -0.84 -55.91 8.30
CA ASP A 87 0.37 -56.44 8.94
C ASP A 87 0.88 -55.54 10.06
N ALA A 88 1.32 -56.20 11.12
CA ALA A 88 1.82 -55.65 12.37
C ALA A 88 3.36 -55.57 12.35
N GLY A 89 3.93 -54.64 13.11
CA GLY A 89 5.38 -54.52 13.27
C GLY A 89 5.76 -53.66 14.46
N GLU A 90 5.59 -54.20 15.66
CA GLU A 90 6.28 -53.74 16.86
C GLU A 90 7.79 -53.97 16.72
N ALA A 91 8.59 -52.97 17.12
CA ALA A 91 9.94 -53.21 17.63
C ALA A 91 10.27 -52.15 18.69
N GLN A 92 10.28 -52.62 19.94
CA GLN A 92 10.86 -51.97 21.10
C GLN A 92 12.40 -51.89 20.97
N SER A 93 13.01 -50.82 21.49
CA SER A 93 14.32 -50.93 22.14
C SER A 93 14.47 -49.85 23.20
N GLU A 94 14.38 -50.30 24.46
CA GLU A 94 14.93 -49.64 25.64
C GLU A 94 16.46 -49.77 25.67
N ALA A 95 17.14 -48.72 26.16
CA ALA A 95 18.34 -48.78 27.02
C ALA A 95 18.70 -47.32 27.40
N ASP A 96 18.42 -46.86 28.62
CA ASP A 96 19.27 -46.94 29.83
C ASP A 96 20.62 -46.21 29.74
N GLY A 97 20.82 -45.23 30.65
CA GLY A 97 22.09 -44.49 30.73
C GLY A 97 22.16 -43.27 31.66
N ALA A 98 21.72 -43.42 32.91
CA ALA A 98 22.20 -42.79 34.16
C ALA A 98 22.84 -41.38 34.21
N ALA A 99 22.18 -40.51 34.99
CA ALA A 99 22.65 -39.75 36.16
C ALA A 99 23.87 -38.81 36.08
N THR A 100 23.68 -37.54 36.50
CA THR A 100 24.37 -36.99 37.69
C THR A 100 23.56 -35.81 38.26
N GLU A 101 23.22 -35.92 39.55
CA GLU A 101 22.64 -34.91 40.44
C GLU A 101 23.63 -33.78 40.73
N VAL A 102 23.16 -32.53 40.86
CA VAL A 102 23.66 -31.61 41.89
C VAL A 102 22.51 -30.74 42.40
N ASP A 103 22.22 -30.95 43.69
CA ASP A 103 21.42 -30.11 44.58
C ASP A 103 21.85 -28.64 44.60
N SER A 104 20.88 -27.71 44.66
CA SER A 104 20.71 -26.87 45.86
C SER A 104 19.49 -25.95 45.77
N PRO A 105 18.86 -25.60 46.91
CA PRO A 105 17.51 -25.06 46.98
C PRO A 105 17.47 -23.53 47.23
N SER A 106 16.28 -22.94 47.09
CA SER A 106 15.62 -22.13 48.14
C SER A 106 14.73 -21.00 47.57
N THR A 107 13.45 -21.03 48.01
CA THR A 107 12.56 -19.89 48.35
C THR A 107 12.22 -18.85 47.28
N GLY A 108 10.97 -18.45 47.04
CA GLY A 108 9.71 -18.68 47.72
C GLY A 108 8.60 -17.84 47.06
N GLU A 109 7.37 -18.33 47.20
CA GLU A 109 6.09 -17.60 47.33
C GLU A 109 5.90 -16.26 46.61
N THR A 110 4.97 -16.20 45.65
CA THR A 110 3.65 -15.56 45.88
C THR A 110 2.69 -15.88 44.74
N GLU A 111 1.62 -16.62 45.08
CA GLU A 111 0.39 -16.71 44.29
C GLU A 111 -0.37 -15.38 44.36
N THR A 112 -0.66 -14.81 43.21
CA THR A 112 -1.75 -13.84 43.06
C THR A 112 -2.66 -14.34 41.95
N ASP A 113 -3.77 -14.92 42.39
CA ASP A 113 -4.97 -15.15 41.58
C ASP A 113 -5.43 -13.84 40.96
N SER A 114 -5.64 -13.85 39.64
CA SER A 114 -6.45 -12.85 38.95
C SER A 114 -7.31 -13.55 37.90
N PRO A 115 -8.63 -13.29 37.88
CA PRO A 115 -9.57 -14.08 37.12
C PRO A 115 -9.52 -13.72 35.64
N ALA A 116 -9.50 -14.76 34.81
CA ALA A 116 -9.66 -14.69 33.38
C ALA A 116 -11.05 -14.12 33.01
N LEU A 117 -11.07 -12.89 32.48
CA LEU A 117 -12.20 -12.37 31.71
C LEU A 117 -12.11 -12.93 30.29
N ALA A 118 -12.98 -13.89 30.00
CA ALA A 118 -13.23 -14.39 28.66
C ALA A 118 -14.04 -13.33 27.89
N GLU A 119 -13.35 -12.46 27.16
CA GLU A 119 -14.00 -11.64 26.13
C GLU A 119 -14.19 -12.47 24.86
N SER A 120 -15.45 -12.80 24.59
CA SER A 120 -15.89 -13.40 23.34
C SER A 120 -15.72 -12.40 22.19
N ARG A 121 -14.58 -12.45 21.51
CA ARG A 121 -14.33 -11.71 20.27
C ARG A 121 -15.12 -12.38 19.14
N ALA A 122 -16.24 -11.78 18.75
CA ALA A 122 -16.99 -12.18 17.57
C ALA A 122 -16.15 -11.87 16.32
N GLU A 123 -15.48 -12.88 15.79
CA GLU A 123 -14.83 -12.84 14.49
C GLU A 123 -15.91 -12.69 13.41
N ARG A 124 -16.13 -11.47 12.94
CA ARG A 124 -16.86 -11.25 11.69
C ARG A 124 -15.95 -11.70 10.55
N ARG A 125 -16.21 -12.89 10.03
CA ARG A 125 -15.74 -13.37 8.74
C ARG A 125 -16.16 -12.34 7.70
N ILE A 126 -15.21 -11.55 7.20
CA ILE A 126 -15.43 -10.69 6.03
C ILE A 126 -15.59 -11.67 4.86
N GLU A 127 -16.81 -11.81 4.36
CA GLU A 127 -17.09 -12.59 3.17
C GLU A 127 -16.40 -11.89 1.99
N ASP A 128 -15.52 -12.64 1.34
CA ASP A 128 -14.73 -12.23 0.18
C ASP A 128 -15.69 -12.08 -1.01
N GLY A 129 -16.33 -10.91 -1.10
CA GLY A 129 -17.22 -10.56 -2.21
C GLY A 129 -16.40 -10.47 -3.48
N GLY A 130 -16.53 -11.48 -4.35
CA GLY A 130 -15.82 -11.57 -5.62
C GLY A 130 -15.96 -10.27 -6.43
N PHE A 131 -14.91 -9.47 -6.42
CA PHE A 131 -14.88 -8.14 -6.98
C PHE A 131 -14.03 -8.13 -8.24
N THR A 132 -14.58 -7.60 -9.33
CA THR A 132 -13.81 -7.34 -10.55
C THR A 132 -13.06 -6.02 -10.40
N ALA A 133 -12.01 -6.02 -9.57
CA ALA A 133 -10.91 -5.11 -9.81
C ALA A 133 -10.46 -5.31 -11.25
N ILE A 134 -9.91 -4.28 -11.90
CA ILE A 134 -9.19 -4.48 -13.17
C ILE A 134 -7.96 -5.31 -12.81
N SER A 135 -8.14 -6.64 -12.74
CA SER A 135 -7.09 -7.63 -12.66
C SER A 135 -6.12 -7.22 -13.76
N GLY A 136 -4.94 -6.75 -13.35
CA GLY A 136 -3.84 -6.39 -14.23
C GLY A 136 -3.26 -7.64 -14.90
N GLU A 137 -4.13 -8.44 -15.54
CA GLU A 137 -3.90 -9.49 -16.53
C GLU A 137 -3.79 -8.91 -17.95
N GLY A 138 -3.79 -7.58 -18.09
CA GLY A 138 -3.22 -6.95 -19.26
C GLY A 138 -1.80 -7.49 -19.42
N VAL A 139 -1.55 -8.15 -20.56
CA VAL A 139 -0.25 -8.61 -21.09
C VAL A 139 0.87 -7.78 -20.48
N SER A 140 1.88 -8.43 -19.89
CA SER A 140 3.05 -7.81 -19.24
C SER A 140 3.54 -6.54 -19.97
N ASP A 141 2.93 -5.42 -19.64
CA ASP A 141 3.15 -4.11 -20.28
C ASP A 141 4.16 -3.29 -19.47
N ASP A 142 4.98 -3.98 -18.66
CA ASP A 142 6.23 -3.42 -18.13
C ASP A 142 7.13 -2.93 -19.30
N THR A 143 6.90 -3.43 -20.52
CA THR A 143 7.51 -2.95 -21.78
C THR A 143 6.78 -1.78 -22.46
N ALA A 144 5.52 -1.45 -22.13
CA ALA A 144 4.78 -0.38 -22.82
C ALA A 144 5.33 1.01 -22.53
N CYS A 145 6.07 1.20 -21.43
CA CYS A 145 6.81 2.45 -21.20
C CYS A 145 8.00 2.64 -22.16
N ALA A 146 8.43 1.57 -22.85
CA ALA A 146 9.55 1.60 -23.79
C ALA A 146 9.14 1.61 -25.28
N ALA A 147 7.86 1.38 -25.61
CA ALA A 147 7.44 1.07 -26.98
C ALA A 147 7.22 2.27 -27.92
N ASP A 148 7.35 3.52 -27.47
CA ASP A 148 6.95 4.70 -28.27
C ASP A 148 8.09 5.68 -28.62
N LEU A 149 9.33 5.20 -28.76
CA LEU A 149 10.51 6.09 -28.95
C LEU A 149 11.41 5.80 -30.16
N THR A 150 10.93 5.11 -31.20
CA THR A 150 11.71 4.92 -32.44
C THR A 150 11.19 5.73 -33.62
N ASP A 151 11.42 7.05 -33.61
CA ASP A 151 11.32 7.90 -34.81
C ASP A 151 12.72 8.40 -35.24
N PRO A 152 13.26 7.94 -36.39
CA PRO A 152 14.58 8.31 -36.89
C PRO A 152 14.66 9.71 -37.54
N ALA A 153 13.61 10.53 -37.52
CA ALA A 153 13.63 11.89 -38.08
C ALA A 153 14.39 12.95 -37.23
N VAL A 154 15.03 12.56 -36.12
CA VAL A 154 15.51 13.47 -35.06
C VAL A 154 16.90 14.09 -35.30
N GLU A 155 17.72 13.58 -36.22
CA GLU A 155 19.15 13.98 -36.28
C GLU A 155 19.40 15.43 -36.73
N ARG A 156 18.52 16.04 -37.54
CA ARG A 156 18.68 17.45 -37.97
C ARG A 156 18.11 18.48 -36.97
N SER A 157 17.41 18.02 -35.92
CA SER A 157 16.83 18.85 -34.84
C SER A 157 17.78 19.03 -33.65
N LEU A 158 18.82 18.18 -33.54
CA LEU A 158 19.73 18.14 -32.39
C LEU A 158 20.63 19.39 -32.26
N LEU A 159 21.07 19.98 -33.38
CA LEU A 159 21.95 21.16 -33.35
C LEU A 159 21.20 22.45 -32.96
N ASP A 160 19.94 22.60 -33.37
CA ASP A 160 19.11 23.75 -32.97
C ASP A 160 18.63 23.63 -31.52
N ARG A 161 18.40 22.40 -31.03
CA ARG A 161 18.13 22.13 -29.60
C ARG A 161 19.34 22.42 -28.71
N LEU A 162 20.56 22.14 -29.15
CA LEU A 162 21.79 22.47 -28.42
C LEU A 162 21.99 23.99 -28.27
N LYS A 163 21.68 24.78 -29.30
CA LYS A 163 21.73 26.26 -29.22
C LYS A 163 20.63 26.85 -28.33
N GLN A 164 19.42 26.29 -28.33
CA GLN A 164 18.37 26.71 -27.39
C GLN A 164 18.65 26.28 -25.94
N ALA A 165 19.35 25.17 -25.73
CA ALA A 165 19.78 24.71 -24.40
C ALA A 165 20.85 25.63 -23.79
N ALA A 166 21.83 26.08 -24.59
CA ALA A 166 22.87 27.00 -24.13
C ALA A 166 22.33 28.39 -23.72
N ALA A 167 21.23 28.86 -24.34
CA ALA A 167 20.61 30.15 -24.04
C ALA A 167 19.66 30.12 -22.82
N LYS A 168 19.32 28.95 -22.27
CA LYS A 168 18.45 28.79 -21.08
C LYS A 168 19.22 28.54 -19.78
N LEU A 169 20.52 28.27 -19.85
CA LEU A 169 21.40 28.00 -18.70
C LEU A 169 21.72 29.22 -17.82
N ASP A 170 21.21 30.41 -18.14
CA ASP A 170 21.45 31.65 -17.39
C ASP A 170 20.22 32.14 -16.59
N ARG A 171 19.17 31.32 -16.48
CA ARG A 171 18.02 31.58 -15.60
C ARG A 171 18.13 30.75 -14.33
N SER A 172 18.68 31.36 -13.28
CA SER A 172 18.62 30.94 -11.85
C SER A 172 18.12 29.50 -11.64
N ASP A 173 19.04 28.55 -11.77
CA ASP A 173 18.81 27.10 -11.81
C ASP A 173 18.46 26.49 -10.45
N SER A 174 17.75 27.25 -9.60
CA SER A 174 17.11 26.70 -8.42
C SER A 174 15.99 25.79 -8.92
N PRO A 175 16.02 24.47 -8.67
CA PRO A 175 14.95 23.59 -9.08
C PRO A 175 13.65 24.12 -8.48
N GLN A 176 12.70 24.50 -9.32
CA GLN A 176 11.44 25.07 -8.84
C GLN A 176 10.72 23.98 -8.04
N GLU A 177 10.54 24.23 -6.74
CA GLU A 177 9.78 23.39 -5.84
C GLU A 177 8.33 23.30 -6.31
N ILE A 178 7.80 22.08 -6.35
CA ILE A 178 6.40 21.84 -6.71
C ILE A 178 5.62 21.75 -5.42
N SER A 179 4.71 22.69 -5.15
CA SER A 179 3.90 22.70 -3.94
C SER A 179 2.41 22.51 -4.21
N GLY A 180 1.68 21.82 -3.33
CA GLY A 180 0.23 21.65 -3.47
C GLY A 180 -0.50 21.42 -2.14
N ILE A 181 -1.82 21.62 -2.12
CA ILE A 181 -2.68 21.30 -0.98
C ILE A 181 -3.48 20.03 -1.28
N VAL A 182 -3.38 19.05 -0.39
CA VAL A 182 -4.11 17.78 -0.43
C VAL A 182 -5.17 17.78 0.66
N ASP A 183 -6.35 18.28 0.31
CA ASP A 183 -7.48 18.35 1.24
C ASP A 183 -8.40 17.13 1.15
N ARG A 184 -9.12 16.99 0.05
CA ARG A 184 -10.10 15.91 -0.14
C ARG A 184 -9.92 15.26 -1.52
N PRO A 185 -8.91 14.37 -1.70
CA PRO A 185 -8.83 13.54 -2.90
C PRO A 185 -10.13 12.78 -3.14
N ASP A 186 -10.48 12.52 -4.39
CA ASP A 186 -11.71 11.77 -4.66
C ASP A 186 -11.58 10.34 -4.14
N PHE A 187 -12.67 9.82 -3.57
CA PHE A 187 -12.77 8.45 -3.04
C PHE A 187 -14.10 7.79 -3.41
N GLN A 188 -14.98 8.51 -4.12
CA GLN A 188 -16.30 8.02 -4.52
C GLN A 188 -16.20 7.36 -5.90
N ASP A 189 -15.82 6.09 -5.93
CA ASP A 189 -15.81 5.32 -7.19
C ASP A 189 -17.25 4.93 -7.59
N PRO A 190 -17.79 5.42 -8.73
CA PRO A 190 -19.13 5.07 -9.17
C PRO A 190 -19.28 3.60 -9.60
N GLY A 191 -18.17 2.89 -9.84
CA GLY A 191 -18.15 1.45 -10.14
C GLY A 191 -18.27 0.56 -8.91
N GLU A 192 -18.06 1.11 -7.71
CA GLU A 192 -18.04 0.37 -6.45
C GLU A 192 -19.42 0.24 -5.81
N HIS A 193 -19.58 -0.78 -4.97
CA HIS A 193 -20.79 -0.92 -4.18
C HIS A 193 -20.85 0.21 -3.13
N PRO A 194 -21.98 0.90 -2.92
CA PRO A 194 -22.06 2.02 -1.97
C PRO A 194 -21.70 1.69 -0.52
N ASP A 195 -21.68 0.41 -0.15
CA ASP A 195 -21.33 -0.06 1.19
C ASP A 195 -19.82 -0.38 1.34
N THR A 196 -19.07 -0.44 0.23
CA THR A 196 -17.60 -0.60 0.25
C THR A 196 -16.86 0.74 0.18
N VAL A 197 -17.58 1.79 -0.22
CA VAL A 197 -17.06 3.16 -0.34
C VAL A 197 -17.34 3.94 0.96
N PRO A 198 -16.37 4.71 1.49
CA PRO A 198 -16.60 5.56 2.65
C PRO A 198 -17.76 6.55 2.44
N ASP A 199 -18.32 7.06 3.53
CA ASP A 199 -19.48 7.97 3.44
C ASP A 199 -19.06 9.44 3.32
N ARG A 200 -17.95 9.82 3.96
CA ARG A 200 -17.52 11.22 4.10
C ARG A 200 -16.06 11.31 4.53
N TYR A 201 -15.54 12.54 4.53
CA TYR A 201 -14.35 12.91 5.28
C TYR A 201 -14.71 13.20 6.74
N GLY A 202 -13.82 12.84 7.68
CA GLY A 202 -13.94 13.10 9.12
C GLY A 202 -12.56 13.20 9.77
N GLN A 203 -12.51 13.28 11.11
CA GLN A 203 -11.27 13.48 11.88
C GLN A 203 -10.91 12.25 12.73
N PRO A 204 -10.61 11.08 12.14
CA PRO A 204 -10.36 9.86 12.91
C PRO A 204 -9.00 9.86 13.63
N LEU A 205 -8.17 10.88 13.40
CA LEU A 205 -6.90 11.07 14.12
C LEU A 205 -7.10 11.75 15.48
N ASP A 206 -8.24 12.41 15.70
CA ASP A 206 -8.56 13.02 16.99
C ASP A 206 -9.19 11.96 17.90
N ARG A 207 -8.65 11.81 19.12
CA ARG A 207 -9.13 10.87 20.13
C ARG A 207 -10.25 11.47 20.94
N SER A 208 -11.04 10.62 21.57
CA SER A 208 -12.17 11.01 22.44
C SER A 208 -11.74 11.79 23.69
N ASP A 209 -10.48 11.68 24.10
CA ASP A 209 -9.89 12.44 25.20
C ASP A 209 -9.41 13.86 24.78
N GLY A 210 -9.61 14.23 23.51
CA GLY A 210 -9.19 15.51 22.95
C GLY A 210 -7.72 15.57 22.54
N THR A 211 -6.95 14.49 22.73
CA THR A 211 -5.61 14.37 22.17
C THR A 211 -5.66 13.94 20.72
N ARG A 212 -4.59 14.16 19.97
CA ARG A 212 -4.44 13.65 18.61
C ARG A 212 -3.51 12.45 18.60
N ARG A 213 -3.79 11.49 17.70
CA ARG A 213 -2.88 10.38 17.41
C ARG A 213 -1.52 10.91 16.99
N PRO A 214 -0.42 10.53 17.67
CA PRO A 214 0.88 11.08 17.33
C PRO A 214 1.25 10.71 15.90
N LEU A 215 1.99 11.58 15.22
CA LEU A 215 2.46 11.28 13.87
C LEU A 215 3.26 9.98 13.84
N PHE A 216 4.12 9.78 14.83
CA PHE A 216 4.93 8.58 15.02
C PHE A 216 4.77 8.02 16.43
N ASP A 217 4.66 6.69 16.56
CA ASP A 217 4.80 5.97 17.83
C ASP A 217 6.16 5.26 17.85
N GLY A 218 7.22 6.00 18.15
CA GLY A 218 8.61 5.53 18.00
C GLY A 218 9.20 5.76 16.60
N ASP A 219 10.09 4.87 16.16
CA ASP A 219 10.59 4.88 14.78
C ASP A 219 9.55 4.29 13.83
N PRO A 220 9.38 4.86 12.61
CA PRO A 220 8.53 4.27 11.59
C PRO A 220 8.88 2.79 11.41
N SER A 221 7.90 1.91 11.57
CA SER A 221 8.11 0.48 11.38
C SER A 221 7.07 -0.11 10.44
N ARG A 222 7.39 -1.25 9.84
CA ARG A 222 6.45 -1.96 8.97
C ARG A 222 5.18 -2.36 9.74
N GLU A 223 5.29 -2.68 11.03
CA GLU A 223 4.15 -3.05 11.89
C GLU A 223 3.16 -1.90 12.09
N GLN A 224 3.57 -0.65 11.83
CA GLN A 224 2.70 0.52 11.84
C GLN A 224 1.95 0.74 10.52
N THR A 225 2.18 -0.08 9.49
CA THR A 225 1.39 -0.04 8.27
C THR A 225 0.35 -1.13 8.26
N LYS A 226 -0.89 -0.75 7.98
CA LYS A 226 -2.00 -1.66 7.84
C LYS A 226 -2.99 -1.10 6.83
N GLN A 227 -3.24 -1.86 5.78
CA GLN A 227 -4.23 -1.51 4.76
C GLN A 227 -5.65 -1.69 5.35
N GLY A 228 -6.55 -0.75 5.05
CA GLY A 228 -7.98 -0.88 5.34
C GLY A 228 -8.78 -1.35 4.13
N ARG A 229 -9.87 -0.65 3.80
CA ARG A 229 -10.84 -1.07 2.78
C ARG A 229 -10.42 -0.78 1.34
N LEU A 230 -9.48 0.13 1.13
CA LEU A 230 -9.00 0.47 -0.20
C LEU A 230 -8.19 -0.69 -0.79
N GLN A 231 -8.31 -0.95 -2.10
CA GLN A 231 -7.55 -2.01 -2.78
C GLN A 231 -6.13 -1.59 -3.19
N ASP A 232 -5.48 -0.76 -2.38
CA ASP A 232 -4.19 -0.15 -2.66
C ASP A 232 -3.01 -0.92 -2.02
N CYS A 233 -3.13 -2.25 -1.92
CA CYS A 233 -2.19 -3.13 -1.24
C CYS A 233 -0.71 -2.90 -1.60
N GLY A 234 -0.41 -2.54 -2.84
CA GLY A 234 0.94 -2.24 -3.28
C GLY A 234 1.49 -0.92 -2.73
N ILE A 235 0.65 0.08 -2.48
CA ILE A 235 1.03 1.34 -1.83
C ILE A 235 1.41 1.05 -0.37
N ILE A 236 0.53 0.37 0.36
CA ILE A 236 0.77 0.02 1.77
C ILE A 236 1.97 -0.93 1.92
N SER A 237 2.16 -1.86 0.99
CA SER A 237 3.35 -2.72 0.96
C SER A 237 4.63 -1.91 0.80
N VAL A 238 4.65 -0.92 -0.11
CA VAL A 238 5.81 -0.03 -0.29
C VAL A 238 6.07 0.80 0.97
N LEU A 239 5.04 1.41 1.57
CA LEU A 239 5.18 2.17 2.82
C LEU A 239 5.74 1.30 3.95
N GLY A 240 5.22 0.09 4.12
CA GLY A 240 5.71 -0.87 5.11
C GLY A 240 7.16 -1.27 4.86
N ALA A 241 7.51 -1.57 3.61
CA ALA A 241 8.86 -1.99 3.25
C ALA A 241 9.88 -0.84 3.42
N VAL A 242 9.53 0.40 3.06
CA VAL A 242 10.39 1.56 3.31
C VAL A 242 10.54 1.80 4.80
N ALA A 243 9.46 1.75 5.60
CA ALA A 243 9.57 1.89 7.06
C ALA A 243 10.46 0.78 7.68
N GLY A 244 10.34 -0.46 7.18
CA GLY A 244 11.10 -1.60 7.68
C GLY A 244 12.58 -1.62 7.30
N HIS A 245 12.99 -0.93 6.23
CA HIS A 245 14.36 -0.97 5.69
C HIS A 245 15.07 0.39 5.70
N ARG A 246 14.31 1.49 5.68
CA ARG A 246 14.74 2.90 5.58
C ARG A 246 13.81 3.80 6.40
N PRO A 247 13.64 3.56 7.72
CA PRO A 247 12.71 4.32 8.56
C PRO A 247 12.96 5.84 8.53
N GLU A 248 14.21 6.25 8.32
CA GLU A 248 14.62 7.65 8.14
C GLU A 248 13.96 8.31 6.93
N ALA A 249 13.72 7.57 5.85
CA ALA A 249 13.07 8.10 4.66
C ALA A 249 11.61 8.50 4.97
N ILE A 250 10.89 7.67 5.72
CA ILE A 250 9.53 7.99 6.19
C ILE A 250 9.56 9.18 7.15
N ARG A 251 10.48 9.17 8.12
CA ARG A 251 10.60 10.25 9.12
C ARG A 251 10.88 11.62 8.48
N ASN A 252 11.71 11.66 7.43
CA ASN A 252 12.04 12.88 6.71
C ASN A 252 10.96 13.30 5.70
N CYS A 253 10.11 12.36 5.28
CA CYS A 253 9.07 12.59 4.28
C CYS A 253 7.83 13.26 4.89
N VAL A 254 7.54 13.12 6.19
CA VAL A 254 6.34 13.71 6.80
C VAL A 254 6.60 14.40 8.13
N SER A 255 6.03 15.58 8.30
CA SER A 255 6.04 16.33 9.57
C SER A 255 4.67 16.97 9.85
N GLU A 256 4.36 17.20 11.13
CA GLU A 256 3.16 17.93 11.53
C GLU A 256 3.48 19.43 11.61
N THR A 257 2.57 20.27 11.10
CA THR A 257 2.70 21.72 11.14
C THR A 257 1.99 22.31 12.36
N SER A 258 2.33 23.54 12.75
CA SER A 258 1.79 24.18 13.96
C SER A 258 0.27 24.42 13.94
N ASP A 259 -0.34 24.41 12.75
CA ASP A 259 -1.79 24.54 12.54
C ASP A 259 -2.52 23.19 12.50
N GLY A 260 -1.80 22.08 12.74
CA GLY A 260 -2.37 20.73 12.76
C GLY A 260 -2.62 20.12 11.38
N ASN A 261 -2.06 20.70 10.32
CA ASN A 261 -1.90 20.01 9.04
C ASN A 261 -0.61 19.17 9.05
N TYR A 262 -0.34 18.50 7.94
CA TYR A 262 0.91 17.78 7.73
C TYR A 262 1.63 18.33 6.50
N GLU A 263 2.94 18.41 6.56
CA GLU A 263 3.78 18.64 5.39
C GLU A 263 4.38 17.31 4.96
N VAL A 264 4.15 16.93 3.69
CA VAL A 264 4.71 15.73 3.08
C VAL A 264 5.63 16.12 1.93
N GLN A 265 6.87 15.64 1.95
CA GLN A 265 7.88 15.90 0.93
C GLN A 265 8.20 14.61 0.17
N LEU A 266 7.83 14.57 -1.11
CA LEU A 266 8.16 13.47 -2.02
C LEU A 266 9.23 13.91 -3.01
N HIS A 267 10.14 13.01 -3.38
CA HIS A 267 11.04 13.24 -4.50
C HIS A 267 10.28 13.10 -5.81
N GLU A 268 10.41 14.06 -6.73
CA GLU A 268 9.88 13.85 -8.07
C GLU A 268 10.69 12.74 -8.76
N ALA A 269 10.00 11.72 -9.26
CA ALA A 269 10.59 10.60 -9.96
C ALA A 269 10.31 10.68 -11.47
N LYS A 270 11.28 10.27 -12.28
CA LYS A 270 11.15 10.17 -13.74
C LYS A 270 11.65 8.83 -14.23
N PHE A 271 10.90 8.20 -15.14
CA PHE A 271 11.36 6.99 -15.80
C PHE A 271 12.48 7.29 -16.81
N SER A 272 13.59 6.57 -16.68
CA SER A 272 14.78 6.64 -17.52
C SER A 272 14.78 5.46 -18.49
N ALA A 273 14.28 5.66 -19.71
CA ALA A 273 14.16 4.59 -20.71
C ALA A 273 15.51 3.92 -21.04
N SER A 274 16.62 4.67 -21.06
CA SER A 274 17.96 4.11 -21.32
C SER A 274 18.47 3.20 -20.21
N ARG A 275 17.94 3.35 -18.99
CA ARG A 275 18.37 2.60 -17.80
C ARG A 275 17.27 1.66 -17.28
N LEU A 276 16.08 1.70 -17.89
CA LEU A 276 14.89 0.95 -17.52
C LEU A 276 14.58 1.02 -16.02
N ARG A 277 14.62 2.23 -15.46
CA ARG A 277 14.41 2.49 -14.02
C ARG A 277 13.82 3.86 -13.77
N TYR A 278 13.31 4.08 -12.56
CA TYR A 278 12.97 5.40 -12.06
C TYR A 278 14.19 6.06 -11.41
N GLU A 279 14.36 7.35 -11.69
CA GLU A 279 15.42 8.18 -11.11
C GLU A 279 14.80 9.42 -10.46
N PRO A 280 15.29 9.86 -9.30
CA PRO A 280 14.90 11.15 -8.74
C PRO A 280 15.36 12.26 -9.67
N THR A 281 14.52 13.27 -9.90
CA THR A 281 14.90 14.43 -10.73
C THR A 281 15.77 15.44 -9.96
N GLY A 282 15.88 15.27 -8.63
CA GLY A 282 16.46 16.24 -7.70
C GLY A 282 15.47 17.30 -7.23
N ARG A 283 14.25 17.37 -7.80
CA ARG A 283 13.17 18.21 -7.29
C ARG A 283 12.38 17.50 -6.19
N THR A 284 11.84 18.29 -5.29
CA THR A 284 10.88 17.86 -4.27
C THR A 284 9.48 18.36 -4.61
N ILE A 285 8.49 17.56 -4.22
CA ILE A 285 7.07 17.84 -4.25
C ILE A 285 6.63 17.99 -2.79
N THR A 286 6.26 19.21 -2.39
CA THR A 286 5.84 19.53 -1.03
C THR A 286 4.32 19.65 -0.97
N LEU A 287 3.68 18.78 -0.20
CA LEU A 287 2.24 18.67 -0.08
C LEU A 287 1.80 19.06 1.33
N THR A 288 0.96 20.09 1.44
CA THR A 288 0.23 20.36 2.69
C THR A 288 -1.02 19.48 2.73
N VAL A 289 -1.06 18.52 3.65
CA VAL A 289 -2.13 17.52 3.78
C VAL A 289 -3.01 17.88 4.97
N THR A 290 -4.32 18.02 4.75
CA THR A 290 -5.26 18.29 5.86
C THR A 290 -5.48 17.01 6.69
N PRO A 291 -5.86 17.11 7.98
CA PRO A 291 -6.03 15.93 8.83
C PRO A 291 -7.32 15.13 8.57
N ASP A 292 -8.23 15.66 7.74
CA ASP A 292 -9.48 14.98 7.40
C ASP A 292 -9.22 13.70 6.60
N LEU A 293 -9.76 12.55 7.01
CA LEU A 293 -9.60 11.28 6.30
C LEU A 293 -10.96 10.67 5.93
N PRO A 294 -11.06 9.85 4.87
CA PRO A 294 -12.28 9.12 4.56
C PRO A 294 -12.67 8.19 5.70
N VAL A 295 -13.95 8.22 6.10
CA VAL A 295 -14.52 7.41 7.18
C VAL A 295 -15.89 6.86 6.79
N PHE A 296 -16.27 5.74 7.39
CA PHE A 296 -17.65 5.25 7.36
C PHE A 296 -18.46 5.90 8.48
N ASN A 297 -19.77 6.03 8.29
CA ASN A 297 -20.65 6.63 9.30
C ASN A 297 -20.80 5.77 10.56
N ASP A 298 -20.70 4.45 10.43
CA ASP A 298 -20.75 3.49 11.54
C ASP A 298 -19.41 3.36 12.27
N GLU A 299 -18.30 3.76 11.64
CA GLU A 299 -16.94 3.77 12.22
C GLU A 299 -16.24 5.15 12.06
N PRO A 300 -16.80 6.26 12.58
CA PRO A 300 -16.30 7.60 12.29
C PRO A 300 -14.94 7.93 12.94
N THR A 301 -14.50 7.14 13.92
CA THR A 301 -13.22 7.29 14.62
C THR A 301 -12.10 6.45 14.01
N LYS A 302 -12.37 5.75 12.90
CA LYS A 302 -11.39 4.90 12.21
C LYS A 302 -11.24 5.37 10.76
N PRO A 303 -10.02 5.62 10.25
CA PRO A 303 -9.86 5.88 8.83
C PRO A 303 -10.28 4.64 8.03
N ALA A 304 -11.01 4.85 6.93
CA ALA A 304 -11.53 3.77 6.11
C ALA A 304 -10.44 3.05 5.30
N PHE A 305 -9.36 3.74 4.98
CA PHE A 305 -8.25 3.27 4.15
C PHE A 305 -7.08 2.87 5.04
N ALA A 306 -5.87 3.40 4.89
CA ALA A 306 -4.77 3.06 5.80
C ALA A 306 -5.17 3.23 7.28
N ASP A 307 -4.99 2.16 8.05
CA ASP A 307 -5.40 2.08 9.44
C ASP A 307 -4.36 2.76 10.34
N SER A 308 -4.84 3.67 11.18
CA SER A 308 -4.05 4.22 12.28
C SER A 308 -4.53 3.75 13.65
N GLY A 309 -5.74 3.17 13.73
CA GLY A 309 -6.42 2.78 14.97
C GLY A 309 -5.66 1.70 15.73
N ASP A 310 -5.24 0.65 15.02
CA ASP A 310 -4.53 -0.48 15.62
C ASP A 310 -3.02 -0.24 15.78
N THR A 311 -2.48 0.79 15.12
CA THR A 311 -1.03 1.06 15.03
C THR A 311 -0.57 2.23 15.91
N GLU A 312 -1.52 2.99 16.48
CA GLU A 312 -1.25 4.18 17.31
C GLU A 312 -0.43 5.30 16.65
N ALA A 313 -0.16 5.22 15.33
CA ALA A 313 0.61 6.19 14.57
C ALA A 313 -0.17 6.74 13.36
N ALA A 314 -0.09 8.06 13.12
CA ALA A 314 -0.83 8.72 12.06
C ALA A 314 -0.09 8.80 10.70
N TRP A 315 1.22 8.55 10.66
CA TRP A 315 2.01 8.76 9.44
C TRP A 315 1.53 7.95 8.23
N CYS A 316 1.06 6.71 8.43
CA CYS A 316 0.65 5.83 7.33
C CYS A 316 -0.56 6.38 6.55
N PRO A 317 -1.71 6.70 7.18
CA PRO A 317 -2.81 7.33 6.45
C PRO A 317 -2.52 8.73 5.93
N VAL A 318 -1.66 9.51 6.61
CA VAL A 318 -1.25 10.82 6.10
C VAL A 318 -0.47 10.67 4.79
N LEU A 319 0.49 9.75 4.72
CA LEU A 319 1.24 9.47 3.50
C LEU A 319 0.37 8.86 2.39
N GLU A 320 -0.52 7.93 2.73
CA GLU A 320 -1.49 7.37 1.77
C GLU A 320 -2.34 8.48 1.14
N LYS A 321 -2.85 9.42 1.95
CA LYS A 321 -3.58 10.60 1.46
C LYS A 321 -2.74 11.49 0.56
N ALA A 322 -1.49 11.76 0.94
CA ALA A 322 -0.57 12.56 0.14
C ALA A 322 -0.33 11.92 -1.23
N ILE A 323 -0.09 10.61 -1.26
CA ILE A 323 0.10 9.82 -2.49
C ILE A 323 -1.17 9.84 -3.34
N ALA A 324 -2.36 9.73 -2.73
CA ALA A 324 -3.64 9.84 -3.42
C ALA A 324 -3.77 11.20 -4.13
N GLY A 325 -3.49 12.30 -3.43
CA GLY A 325 -3.58 13.67 -3.97
C GLY A 325 -2.39 14.16 -4.79
N SER A 326 -1.34 13.35 -4.95
CA SER A 326 -0.13 13.74 -5.70
C SER A 326 -0.41 14.01 -7.19
N ASP A 327 -1.49 13.46 -7.73
CA ASP A 327 -1.95 13.69 -9.11
C ASP A 327 -2.30 15.15 -9.41
N ARG A 328 -2.66 15.93 -8.39
CA ARG A 328 -2.86 17.38 -8.51
C ARG A 328 -1.58 18.13 -8.89
N THR A 329 -0.43 17.54 -8.62
CA THR A 329 0.89 18.10 -8.95
C THR A 329 1.43 17.62 -10.30
N TRP A 330 0.73 16.69 -10.96
CA TRP A 330 1.16 16.19 -12.25
C TRP A 330 1.11 17.27 -13.33
N SER A 331 2.12 17.25 -14.20
CA SER A 331 2.11 18.02 -15.44
C SER A 331 1.00 17.54 -16.38
N ASP A 332 0.57 18.40 -17.30
CA ASP A 332 -0.40 18.05 -18.34
C ASP A 332 0.02 16.80 -19.11
N GLU A 333 1.30 16.72 -19.50
CA GLU A 333 1.86 15.55 -20.20
C GLU A 333 1.69 14.25 -19.39
N ARG A 334 1.91 14.29 -18.07
CA ARG A 334 1.75 13.12 -17.21
C ARG A 334 0.28 12.73 -17.07
N ARG A 335 -0.62 13.71 -16.95
CA ARG A 335 -2.07 13.47 -16.93
C ARG A 335 -2.57 12.87 -18.24
N ASP A 336 -2.14 13.39 -19.38
CA ASP A 336 -2.53 12.87 -20.71
C ASP A 336 -2.05 11.43 -20.90
N LYS A 337 -0.83 11.11 -20.46
CA LYS A 337 -0.29 9.73 -20.48
C LYS A 337 -1.09 8.79 -19.59
N TRP A 338 -1.49 9.26 -18.40
CA TRP A 338 -2.37 8.50 -17.51
C TRP A 338 -3.73 8.25 -18.14
N GLU A 339 -4.35 9.28 -18.71
CA GLU A 339 -5.63 9.19 -19.43
C GLU A 339 -5.56 8.19 -20.59
N GLN A 340 -4.51 8.27 -21.41
CA GLN A 340 -4.31 7.37 -22.54
C GLN A 340 -4.15 5.91 -22.08
N ARG A 341 -3.30 5.67 -21.08
CA ARG A 341 -3.10 4.31 -20.52
C ARG A 341 -4.40 3.76 -19.95
N TRP A 342 -5.11 4.57 -19.17
CA TRP A 342 -6.38 4.20 -18.57
C TRP A 342 -7.42 3.83 -19.62
N ARG A 343 -7.55 4.61 -20.68
CA ARG A 343 -8.47 4.31 -21.79
C ARG A 343 -8.14 2.97 -22.44
N VAL A 344 -6.85 2.67 -22.65
CA VAL A 344 -6.41 1.39 -23.24
C VAL A 344 -6.71 0.23 -22.29
N GLN A 345 -6.44 0.39 -21.00
CA GLN A 345 -6.59 -0.69 -20.01
C GLN A 345 -8.04 -0.97 -19.63
N SER A 346 -8.84 0.07 -19.41
CA SER A 346 -10.22 -0.04 -18.89
C SER A 346 -11.28 0.01 -20.00
N GLY A 347 -10.95 0.52 -21.18
CA GLY A 347 -11.93 0.85 -22.22
C GLY A 347 -12.86 2.01 -21.88
N ARG A 348 -12.58 2.78 -20.82
CA ARG A 348 -13.41 3.90 -20.34
C ARG A 348 -12.67 5.24 -20.47
N ASP A 349 -13.43 6.31 -20.66
CA ASP A 349 -12.94 7.68 -20.59
C ASP A 349 -12.95 8.19 -19.13
N GLY A 350 -12.11 9.18 -18.83
CA GLY A 350 -12.00 9.80 -17.52
C GLY A 350 -11.18 8.94 -16.58
N ALA A 351 -9.86 9.09 -16.64
CA ALA A 351 -8.99 8.35 -15.75
C ALA A 351 -9.20 8.75 -14.29
N PRO A 352 -9.24 7.77 -13.37
CA PRO A 352 -9.50 8.05 -11.98
C PRO A 352 -8.37 8.87 -11.37
N SER A 353 -8.72 9.60 -10.32
CA SER A 353 -7.82 10.45 -9.54
C SER A 353 -7.98 10.15 -8.04
N GLY A 354 -7.13 10.72 -7.19
CA GLY A 354 -7.24 10.58 -5.74
C GLY A 354 -7.11 9.13 -5.27
N TYR A 355 -7.95 8.76 -4.31
CA TYR A 355 -8.06 7.40 -3.80
C TYR A 355 -8.72 6.45 -4.81
N VAL A 356 -9.61 6.93 -5.67
CA VAL A 356 -10.20 6.12 -6.76
C VAL A 356 -9.11 5.59 -7.68
N ARG A 357 -8.07 6.38 -7.93
CA ARG A 357 -6.88 5.94 -8.67
C ARG A 357 -6.11 4.85 -7.92
N LEU A 358 -5.87 5.04 -6.63
CA LEU A 358 -5.13 4.06 -5.81
C LEU A 358 -5.91 2.74 -5.67
N HIS A 359 -7.25 2.81 -5.68
CA HIS A 359 -8.13 1.65 -5.64
C HIS A 359 -7.91 0.69 -6.82
N GLN A 360 -7.39 1.17 -7.95
CA GLN A 360 -7.13 0.33 -9.12
C GLN A 360 -5.95 -0.64 -8.92
N GLY A 361 -5.31 -0.61 -7.75
CA GLY A 361 -4.12 -1.37 -7.43
C GLY A 361 -2.85 -0.71 -7.96
N SER A 362 -1.74 -1.44 -7.90
CA SER A 362 -0.47 -0.99 -8.50
C SER A 362 0.30 -2.13 -9.13
N ASN A 363 1.01 -1.82 -10.21
CA ASN A 363 1.96 -2.74 -10.85
C ASN A 363 3.39 -2.56 -10.29
N ALA A 364 4.34 -3.39 -10.75
CA ALA A 364 5.72 -3.36 -10.28
C ALA A 364 6.43 -2.03 -10.60
N SER A 365 6.14 -1.46 -11.77
CA SER A 365 6.71 -0.17 -12.21
C SER A 365 6.25 0.98 -11.31
N GLU A 366 4.96 1.06 -10.97
CA GLU A 366 4.40 2.06 -10.07
C GLU A 366 4.96 1.94 -8.64
N ARG A 367 5.21 0.71 -8.17
CA ARG A 367 5.90 0.49 -6.89
C ARG A 367 7.35 0.96 -6.93
N ALA A 368 8.07 0.76 -8.04
CA ALA A 368 9.42 1.29 -8.21
C ALA A 368 9.42 2.83 -8.27
N GLU A 369 8.44 3.44 -8.93
CA GLU A 369 8.27 4.89 -8.88
C GLU A 369 8.09 5.38 -7.45
N LEU A 370 7.16 4.78 -6.69
CA LEU A 370 6.89 5.18 -5.32
C LEU A 370 8.10 4.97 -4.39
N LEU A 371 8.85 3.88 -4.56
CA LEU A 371 10.14 3.68 -3.87
C LEU A 371 11.09 4.85 -4.13
N THR A 372 11.19 5.31 -5.38
CA THR A 372 12.03 6.47 -5.75
C THR A 372 11.50 7.76 -5.10
N GLN A 373 10.19 7.96 -5.13
CA GLN A 373 9.55 9.16 -4.55
C GLN A 373 9.75 9.26 -3.04
N LEU A 374 9.68 8.14 -2.31
CA LEU A 374 9.82 8.14 -0.86
C LEU A 374 11.27 8.22 -0.39
N THR A 375 12.22 7.67 -1.16
CA THR A 375 13.61 7.49 -0.70
C THR A 375 14.61 8.41 -1.39
N GLY A 376 14.23 9.04 -2.50
CA GLY A 376 15.15 9.80 -3.34
C GLY A 376 16.25 8.93 -3.96
N THR A 377 16.08 7.61 -3.95
CA THR A 377 17.04 6.64 -4.50
C THR A 377 16.46 6.00 -5.76
N PRO A 378 17.26 5.78 -6.82
CA PRO A 378 16.77 5.09 -8.00
C PRO A 378 16.19 3.71 -7.66
N ALA A 379 15.11 3.34 -8.34
CA ALA A 379 14.45 2.06 -8.15
C ALA A 379 14.00 1.49 -9.48
N LYS A 380 13.91 0.17 -9.56
CA LYS A 380 13.43 -0.50 -10.77
C LYS A 380 12.74 -1.82 -10.51
N THR A 381 12.12 -2.29 -11.58
CA THR A 381 11.60 -3.65 -11.68
C THR A 381 12.66 -4.56 -12.29
N TRP A 382 12.85 -5.72 -11.70
CA TRP A 382 13.67 -6.80 -12.22
C TRP A 382 12.79 -7.99 -12.57
N GLU A 383 13.06 -8.63 -13.69
CA GLU A 383 12.46 -9.92 -14.03
C GLU A 383 13.19 -11.05 -13.29
N PHE A 384 12.44 -12.11 -12.99
CA PHE A 384 13.05 -13.33 -12.48
C PHE A 384 13.91 -14.00 -13.56
N PRO A 385 15.09 -14.54 -13.21
CA PRO A 385 15.85 -15.36 -14.14
C PRO A 385 15.00 -16.55 -14.58
N THR A 386 15.09 -16.89 -15.86
CA THR A 386 14.41 -18.05 -16.46
C THR A 386 15.38 -19.18 -16.78
N GLU A 387 16.68 -18.85 -16.90
CA GLU A 387 17.74 -19.78 -17.32
C GLU A 387 18.82 -19.96 -16.25
N TYR A 388 19.62 -21.01 -16.42
CA TYR A 388 20.84 -21.18 -15.64
C TYR A 388 21.85 -20.09 -16.02
N ASP A 389 22.57 -19.57 -15.03
CA ASP A 389 23.63 -18.61 -15.30
C ASP A 389 24.92 -19.29 -15.80
N ARG A 390 25.94 -18.49 -16.12
CA ARG A 390 27.25 -18.98 -16.60
C ARG A 390 28.00 -19.84 -15.60
N ASN A 391 27.59 -19.82 -14.32
CA ASN A 391 28.18 -20.62 -13.25
C ASN A 391 27.36 -21.90 -12.97
N GLY A 392 26.32 -22.17 -13.76
CA GLY A 392 25.44 -23.33 -13.57
C GLY A 392 24.48 -23.20 -12.39
N ARG A 393 24.24 -21.99 -11.88
CA ARG A 393 23.23 -21.75 -10.83
C ARG A 393 21.83 -21.79 -11.44
N SER A 394 20.92 -22.54 -10.85
CA SER A 394 19.53 -22.58 -11.28
C SER A 394 18.83 -21.22 -11.06
N PRO A 395 17.77 -20.90 -11.82
CA PRO A 395 16.97 -19.69 -11.61
C PRO A 395 16.54 -19.46 -10.15
N GLY A 396 16.06 -20.50 -9.47
CA GLY A 396 15.64 -20.39 -8.08
C GLY A 396 16.80 -20.04 -7.15
N ARG A 397 17.98 -20.62 -7.37
CA ARG A 397 19.17 -20.28 -6.59
C ARG A 397 19.63 -18.84 -6.82
N GLN A 398 19.56 -18.37 -8.07
CA GLN A 398 19.87 -16.97 -8.40
C GLN A 398 18.94 -16.00 -7.66
N ILE A 399 17.63 -16.24 -7.66
CA ILE A 399 16.65 -15.40 -6.93
C ILE A 399 16.96 -15.36 -5.43
N LEU A 400 17.18 -16.52 -4.80
CA LEU A 400 17.44 -16.60 -3.37
C LEU A 400 18.75 -15.89 -2.96
N GLU A 401 19.80 -16.04 -3.75
CA GLU A 401 21.08 -15.35 -3.51
C GLU A 401 20.93 -13.84 -3.70
N GLU A 402 20.24 -13.41 -4.76
CA GLU A 402 19.98 -12.00 -5.03
C GLU A 402 19.15 -11.34 -3.92
N PHE A 403 18.05 -11.98 -3.50
CA PHE A 403 17.20 -11.46 -2.42
C PHE A 403 17.95 -11.34 -1.11
N ARG A 404 18.83 -12.30 -0.77
CA ARG A 404 19.69 -12.17 0.41
C ARG A 404 20.61 -10.95 0.33
N ASN A 405 21.22 -10.72 -0.82
CA ASN A 405 22.11 -9.57 -1.02
C ASN A 405 21.34 -8.25 -0.88
N ILE A 406 20.19 -8.12 -1.53
CA ILE A 406 19.33 -6.93 -1.47
C ILE A 406 18.86 -6.67 -0.02
N LEU A 407 18.40 -7.70 0.69
CA LEU A 407 17.97 -7.56 2.09
C LEU A 407 19.13 -7.22 3.03
N ALA A 408 20.32 -7.78 2.80
CA ALA A 408 21.52 -7.45 3.56
C ALA A 408 21.96 -5.99 3.38
N ASP A 409 21.67 -5.39 2.23
CA ASP A 409 21.90 -3.97 1.94
C ASP A 409 20.77 -3.05 2.48
N ASN A 410 19.85 -3.58 3.29
CA ASN A 410 18.67 -2.88 3.79
C ASN A 410 17.87 -2.24 2.64
N LYS A 411 17.65 -2.98 1.56
CA LYS A 411 16.81 -2.56 0.44
C LYS A 411 15.50 -3.35 0.45
N PRO A 412 14.35 -2.68 0.26
CA PRO A 412 13.05 -3.36 0.24
C PRO A 412 12.88 -4.18 -1.05
N ILE A 413 12.18 -5.31 -0.95
CA ILE A 413 11.82 -6.16 -2.11
C ILE A 413 10.31 -6.30 -2.14
N LEU A 414 9.69 -5.84 -3.23
CA LEU A 414 8.23 -5.86 -3.40
C LEU A 414 7.86 -6.81 -4.52
N VAL A 415 6.90 -7.69 -4.25
CA VAL A 415 6.41 -8.69 -5.21
C VAL A 415 4.89 -8.64 -5.28
N GLY A 416 4.32 -9.14 -6.38
CA GLY A 416 2.88 -9.30 -6.52
C GLY A 416 2.54 -10.76 -6.82
N THR A 417 1.48 -11.29 -6.22
CA THR A 417 0.94 -12.59 -6.62
C THR A 417 0.32 -12.51 -8.02
N ARG A 418 0.29 -13.64 -8.70
CA ARG A 418 -0.48 -13.75 -9.94
C ARG A 418 -1.98 -13.66 -9.65
N SER A 419 -2.76 -13.31 -10.66
CA SER A 419 -4.22 -13.44 -10.60
C SER A 419 -4.58 -14.93 -10.68
N LYS A 420 -5.65 -15.33 -9.99
CA LYS A 420 -6.19 -16.69 -10.13
C LYS A 420 -6.94 -16.82 -11.44
N HIS A 421 -6.87 -18.01 -12.02
CA HIS A 421 -7.81 -18.34 -13.10
C HIS A 421 -9.22 -18.55 -12.53
N ARG A 422 -10.27 -18.28 -13.33
CA ARG A 422 -11.67 -18.35 -12.90
C ARG A 422 -12.10 -19.66 -12.20
N ASN A 423 -11.44 -20.77 -12.50
CA ASN A 423 -11.75 -22.09 -11.97
C ASN A 423 -10.65 -22.64 -11.04
N GLU A 424 -9.72 -21.79 -10.64
CA GLU A 424 -8.63 -22.17 -9.74
C GLU A 424 -9.05 -22.01 -8.27
N GLY A 425 -8.61 -22.94 -7.42
CA GLY A 425 -8.74 -22.79 -5.97
C GLY A 425 -7.95 -21.60 -5.43
N GLU A 426 -8.07 -21.34 -4.13
CA GLU A 426 -7.20 -20.37 -3.45
C GLU A 426 -5.73 -20.67 -3.68
N LEU A 427 -4.91 -19.62 -3.74
CA LEU A 427 -3.46 -19.79 -3.81
C LEU A 427 -2.99 -20.45 -2.50
N ILE A 428 -1.88 -21.18 -2.58
CA ILE A 428 -1.35 -21.93 -1.44
C ILE A 428 -1.01 -21.00 -0.26
N LYS A 429 -1.02 -21.55 0.96
CA LYS A 429 -0.51 -20.88 2.17
C LYS A 429 -1.15 -19.51 2.40
N ASP A 430 -2.44 -19.41 2.15
CA ASP A 430 -3.26 -18.21 2.34
C ASP A 430 -2.80 -16.99 1.54
N LEU A 431 -2.07 -17.22 0.43
CA LEU A 431 -1.77 -16.16 -0.52
C LEU A 431 -3.07 -15.62 -1.13
N LYS A 432 -3.14 -14.30 -1.24
CA LYS A 432 -4.23 -13.59 -1.91
C LYS A 432 -3.81 -13.29 -3.32
N ASP A 433 -4.69 -13.55 -4.28
CA ASP A 433 -4.39 -13.33 -5.69
C ASP A 433 -4.45 -11.86 -6.06
N GLY A 434 -3.63 -11.46 -7.04
CA GLY A 434 -3.52 -10.06 -7.44
C GLY A 434 -3.05 -9.10 -6.33
N HIS A 435 -2.45 -9.62 -5.25
CA HIS A 435 -2.10 -8.88 -4.04
C HIS A 435 -0.59 -8.62 -3.97
N ALA A 436 -0.20 -7.48 -3.39
CA ALA A 436 1.19 -7.12 -3.21
C ALA A 436 1.72 -7.57 -1.84
N TYR A 437 3.00 -7.95 -1.80
CA TYR A 437 3.70 -8.37 -0.60
C TYR A 437 5.10 -7.77 -0.55
N GLU A 438 5.61 -7.60 0.67
CA GLU A 438 7.03 -7.37 0.94
C GLU A 438 7.72 -8.72 1.17
N VAL A 439 8.91 -8.95 0.60
CA VAL A 439 9.78 -10.06 1.01
C VAL A 439 10.61 -9.59 2.21
N THR A 440 10.42 -10.21 3.37
CA THR A 440 11.06 -9.75 4.63
C THR A 440 12.32 -10.53 4.97
N LYS A 441 12.41 -11.78 4.53
CA LYS A 441 13.53 -12.67 4.88
C LYS A 441 13.65 -13.85 3.91
N ILE A 442 14.89 -14.30 3.71
CA ILE A 442 15.20 -15.65 3.22
C ILE A 442 15.83 -16.42 4.37
N ASP A 443 15.19 -17.49 4.84
CA ASP A 443 15.70 -18.27 5.97
C ASP A 443 16.80 -19.28 5.57
N ASP A 444 17.33 -19.96 6.58
CA ASP A 444 18.41 -20.96 6.44
C ASP A 444 17.95 -22.21 5.68
N SER A 445 16.64 -22.45 5.63
CA SER A 445 16.02 -23.51 4.84
C SER A 445 15.69 -23.05 3.41
N ASN A 446 16.19 -21.88 2.99
CA ASN A 446 15.92 -21.28 1.68
C ASN A 446 14.43 -21.01 1.41
N ARG A 447 13.64 -20.73 2.45
CA ARG A 447 12.25 -20.30 2.29
C ARG A 447 12.13 -18.78 2.29
N VAL A 448 11.20 -18.29 1.48
CA VAL A 448 10.89 -16.88 1.30
C VAL A 448 9.77 -16.50 2.25
N HIS A 449 10.03 -15.54 3.14
CA HIS A 449 9.05 -14.98 4.07
C HIS A 449 8.43 -13.73 3.46
N LEU A 450 7.11 -13.67 3.43
CA LEU A 450 6.37 -12.53 2.89
C LEU A 450 5.60 -11.82 4.00
N ARG A 451 5.45 -10.51 3.85
CA ARG A 451 4.57 -9.68 4.65
C ARG A 451 3.39 -9.17 3.83
N ASN A 452 2.20 -9.53 4.27
CA ASN A 452 0.90 -9.05 3.83
C ASN A 452 0.66 -7.61 4.36
N PRO A 453 0.32 -6.64 3.49
CA PRO A 453 0.03 -5.25 3.88
C PRO A 453 -1.19 -5.07 4.78
N TRP A 454 -2.05 -6.07 4.97
CA TRP A 454 -3.11 -6.03 5.99
C TRP A 454 -2.58 -6.18 7.43
N ASN A 455 -1.26 -6.38 7.58
CA ASN A 455 -0.58 -6.55 8.87
C ASN A 455 -1.12 -7.71 9.71
N ASN A 456 -1.77 -8.67 9.07
CA ASN A 456 -2.30 -9.90 9.61
C ASN A 456 -2.28 -10.95 8.50
N PHE A 457 -2.61 -12.20 8.84
CA PHE A 457 -2.68 -13.31 7.89
C PHE A 457 -1.43 -13.39 6.99
N GLN A 458 -0.27 -13.40 7.65
CA GLN A 458 1.01 -13.56 6.96
C GLN A 458 1.04 -14.97 6.36
N PRO A 459 1.32 -15.13 5.05
CA PRO A 459 1.38 -16.46 4.46
C PRO A 459 2.54 -17.24 5.07
N GLU A 460 2.39 -18.56 5.14
CA GLU A 460 3.50 -19.40 5.56
C GLU A 460 4.71 -19.25 4.62
N PRO A 461 5.95 -19.42 5.12
CA PRO A 461 7.14 -19.31 4.28
C PRO A 461 7.11 -20.24 3.07
N LEU A 462 7.41 -19.68 1.89
CA LEU A 462 7.34 -20.37 0.61
C LEU A 462 8.69 -20.99 0.25
N THR A 463 8.68 -22.23 -0.25
CA THR A 463 9.83 -22.74 -0.99
C THR A 463 10.03 -21.95 -2.28
N ILE A 464 11.24 -21.97 -2.85
CA ILE A 464 11.49 -21.23 -4.10
C ILE A 464 10.64 -21.72 -5.28
N LYS A 465 10.22 -22.99 -5.28
CA LYS A 465 9.31 -23.53 -6.29
C LYS A 465 7.91 -22.91 -6.13
N GLU A 466 7.35 -23.01 -4.93
CA GLU A 466 6.05 -22.42 -4.57
C GLU A 466 6.01 -20.92 -4.84
N PHE A 467 7.08 -20.20 -4.49
CA PHE A 467 7.21 -18.77 -4.75
C PHE A 467 7.13 -18.47 -6.25
N ARG A 468 7.91 -19.15 -7.11
CA ARG A 468 7.89 -18.91 -8.56
C ARG A 468 6.58 -19.30 -9.24
N GLU A 469 5.83 -20.24 -8.67
CA GLU A 469 4.53 -20.68 -9.20
C GLU A 469 3.38 -19.72 -8.85
N ASN A 470 3.50 -18.93 -7.78
CA ASN A 470 2.41 -18.09 -7.26
C ASN A 470 2.70 -16.59 -7.31
N ILE A 471 3.95 -16.20 -7.53
CA ILE A 471 4.39 -14.81 -7.64
C ILE A 471 4.60 -14.46 -9.11
N ARG A 472 4.17 -13.26 -9.51
CA ARG A 472 4.46 -12.70 -10.85
C ARG A 472 5.97 -12.72 -11.08
N PRO A 473 6.46 -12.92 -12.33
CA PRO A 473 7.87 -13.14 -12.61
C PRO A 473 8.71 -11.86 -12.55
N SER A 474 8.40 -10.94 -11.63
CA SER A 474 9.11 -9.68 -11.43
C SER A 474 9.03 -9.20 -9.98
N TYR A 475 9.98 -8.35 -9.60
CA TYR A 475 10.03 -7.70 -8.30
C TYR A 475 10.55 -6.27 -8.42
N SER A 476 10.16 -5.39 -7.50
CA SER A 476 10.63 -4.00 -7.44
C SER A 476 11.56 -3.80 -6.25
N THR A 477 12.66 -3.08 -6.44
CA THR A 477 13.61 -2.75 -5.36
C THR A 477 14.39 -1.46 -5.66
N LEU A 478 15.13 -0.97 -4.68
CA LEU A 478 16.09 0.14 -4.81
C LEU A 478 17.40 -0.35 -5.46
N GLU A 479 18.07 0.50 -6.22
CA GLU A 479 19.39 0.19 -6.82
C GLU A 479 20.58 0.49 -5.92
#